data_AF-A0A928BPW1-F1
#
_entry.id   AF-A0A928BPW1-F1
#
_cell.length_a   1.000
_cell.length_b   1.000
_cell.length_c   1.000
_cell.angle_alpha   90.00
_cell.angle_beta   90.00
_cell.angle_gamma   90.00
#
_symmetry.space_group_name_H-M   'P 1'
#
loop_
_entity.id
_entity.type
_entity.pdbx_description
1 polymer ?
#
loop_
_entity_poly.entity_id
_entity_poly.type
_entity_poly.pdbx_seq_one_letter_code
_entity_poly.pdbx_strand_id
1 'polypeptide(L)' 'MRGTGNATITATVADGTNYTYATKTAQYTLTVEAATGISNAKADFAKNANWYDLSGRPLNGKPTKAGVYVKNGKKVVIK' A
#
# COMPACT_ATOMS: atom_id res chain seq x y z
N MET A 1 17.73 0.97 -1.77
CA MET A 1 17.89 -0.09 -0.75
C MET A 1 16.97 -1.25 -1.12
N ARG A 2 17.46 -2.49 -1.11
CA ARG A 2 16.61 -3.69 -1.29
C ARG A 2 16.18 -4.16 0.11
N GLY A 3 14.88 -4.27 0.36
CA GLY A 3 14.36 -4.78 1.63
C GLY A 3 14.48 -6.30 1.72
N THR A 4 14.48 -6.85 2.93
CA THR A 4 14.39 -8.29 3.15
C THR A 4 12.94 -8.75 2.97
N GLY A 5 12.75 -9.91 2.32
CA GLY A 5 11.46 -10.58 2.19
C GLY A 5 11.54 -12.01 2.74
N ASN A 6 10.43 -12.51 3.27
CA ASN A 6 10.34 -13.82 3.92
C ASN A 6 9.31 -14.66 3.15
N ALA A 7 9.66 -15.90 2.81
CA ALA A 7 8.73 -16.87 2.20
C ALA A 7 8.73 -18.15 3.04
N THR A 8 7.53 -18.62 3.40
CA THR A 8 7.34 -19.87 4.16
C THR A 8 6.61 -20.87 3.28
N ILE A 9 7.16 -22.08 3.15
CA ILE A 9 6.51 -23.20 2.47
C ILE A 9 6.03 -24.17 3.55
N THR A 10 4.72 -24.40 3.61
CA THR A 10 4.11 -25.42 4.46
C THR A 10 3.69 -26.59 3.59
N ALA A 11 4.31 -27.76 3.80
CA ALA A 11 3.87 -29.01 3.18
C ALA A 11 3.17 -29.86 4.23
N THR A 12 1.94 -30.28 3.93
CA THR A 12 1.18 -31.22 4.76
C THR A 12 1.09 -32.56 4.05
N VAL A 13 1.54 -33.62 4.71
CA VAL A 13 1.39 -34.99 4.21
C VAL A 13 0.18 -35.61 4.91
N ALA A 14 -0.85 -35.99 4.13
CA ALA A 14 -2.18 -36.32 4.67
C ALA A 14 -2.34 -37.78 5.12
N ASP A 15 -1.44 -38.69 4.74
CA ASP A 15 -1.52 -40.09 5.18
C ASP A 15 -0.75 -40.26 6.50
N GLY A 16 -1.50 -40.70 7.52
CA GLY A 16 -1.08 -40.87 8.91
C GLY A 16 -0.21 -42.11 9.18
N THR A 17 0.47 -42.65 8.16
CA THR A 17 1.37 -43.79 8.32
C THR A 17 2.82 -43.34 8.21
N ASN A 18 3.63 -43.70 9.21
CA ASN A 18 5.08 -43.47 9.22
C ASN A 18 5.72 -43.81 7.87
N TYR A 19 6.20 -42.79 7.16
CA TYR A 19 6.90 -42.95 5.89
C TYR A 19 8.28 -43.54 6.14
N THR A 20 8.33 -44.86 6.08
CA THR A 20 9.57 -45.63 6.04
C THR A 20 10.18 -45.44 4.65
N TYR A 21 11.03 -44.42 4.50
CA TYR A 21 12.01 -44.19 3.43
C TYR A 21 11.62 -44.49 1.97
N ALA A 22 10.39 -44.25 1.54
CA ALA A 22 10.14 -44.02 0.11
C ALA A 22 10.37 -42.54 -0.17
N THR A 23 11.58 -42.19 -0.62
CA THR A 23 11.90 -40.82 -1.06
C THR A 23 11.05 -40.43 -2.27
N LYS A 24 9.84 -39.91 -2.03
CA LYS A 24 9.05 -39.23 -3.05
C LYS A 24 9.53 -37.79 -3.14
N THR A 25 10.26 -37.48 -4.21
CA THR A 25 10.71 -36.11 -4.47
C THR A 25 9.53 -35.29 -5.00
N ALA A 26 9.14 -34.25 -4.26
CA ALA A 26 8.29 -33.19 -4.79
C ALA A 26 9.19 -32.02 -5.19
N GLN A 27 9.04 -31.54 -6.43
CA GLN A 27 9.78 -30.39 -6.94
C GLN A 27 8.81 -29.23 -7.10
N TYR A 28 9.18 -28.07 -6.55
CA TYR A 28 8.43 -26.82 -6.68
C TYR A 28 9.37 -25.71 -7.12
N THR A 29 8.87 -24.78 -7.92
CA THR A 29 9.58 -23.55 -8.29
C THR A 29 8.91 -22.37 -7.59
N LEU A 30 9.70 -21.59 -6.84
CA LEU A 30 9.27 -20.32 -6.26
C LEU A 30 9.90 -19.18 -7.06
N THR A 31 9.08 -18.34 -7.68
CA THR A 31 9.51 -17.12 -8.36
C THR A 31 9.20 -15.92 -7.49
N VAL A 32 10.21 -15.09 -7.22
CA VAL A 32 10.03 -13.79 -6.55
C VAL A 32 10.35 -12.69 -7.55
N GLU A 33 9.32 -11.94 -7.93
CA GLU A 33 9.48 -10.80 -8.85
C GLU A 33 9.70 -9.51 -8.06
N ALA A 34 10.62 -8.68 -8.54
CA ALA A 34 10.81 -7.35 -7.99
C ALA A 34 9.59 -6.49 -8.33
N ALA A 35 9.08 -5.75 -7.34
CA ALA A 35 8.10 -4.72 -7.62
C ALA A 35 8.68 -3.69 -8.60
N THR A 36 8.04 -3.52 -9.76
CA THR A 36 8.47 -2.59 -10.82
C THR A 36 7.93 -1.19 -10.63
N GLY A 37 7.01 -0.99 -9.69
CA GLY A 37 6.43 0.32 -9.41
C GLY A 37 5.28 0.28 -8.41
N ILE A 38 4.67 1.45 -8.22
CA ILE A 38 3.47 1.63 -7.40
C ILE A 38 2.26 1.47 -8.32
N SER A 39 1.49 0.41 -8.14
CA SER A 39 0.27 0.18 -8.94
C SER A 39 -0.84 1.16 -8.57
N ASN A 40 -0.91 1.56 -7.30
CA ASN A 40 -1.94 2.46 -6.79
C ASN A 40 -1.42 3.29 -5.61
N ALA A 41 -1.61 4.61 -5.66
CA ALA A 41 -1.47 5.50 -4.51
C ALA A 41 -2.85 6.09 -4.18
N LYS A 42 -3.33 5.89 -2.95
CA LYS A 42 -4.54 6.55 -2.45
C LYS A 42 -4.12 7.70 -1.55
N ALA A 43 -4.55 8.92 -1.89
CA ALA A 43 -4.57 10.01 -0.92
C ALA A 43 -5.74 9.75 0.06
N ASP A 44 -5.55 10.09 1.33
CA ASP A 44 -6.62 10.02 2.33
C ASP A 44 -7.90 10.71 1.84
N PHE A 45 -9.06 10.22 2.28
CA PHE A 45 -10.39 10.65 1.81
C PHE A 45 -10.47 12.18 1.69
N ALA A 46 -10.45 12.68 0.44
CA ALA A 46 -10.42 14.10 0.08
C ALA A 46 -11.52 14.97 0.74
N LYS A 47 -12.58 14.31 1.23
CA LYS A 47 -13.68 14.95 1.96
C LYS A 47 -13.20 15.59 3.26
N ASN A 48 -12.33 14.91 4.01
CA ASN A 48 -11.83 15.33 5.33
C ASN A 48 -10.45 16.00 5.29
N ALA A 49 -9.87 16.16 4.09
CA ALA A 49 -8.59 16.84 3.95
C ALA A 49 -8.66 18.28 4.50
N ASN A 50 -7.67 18.64 5.32
CA ASN A 50 -7.50 19.98 5.83
C ASN A 50 -7.37 20.98 4.69
N TRP A 51 -7.82 22.21 4.95
CA TRP A 51 -7.64 23.34 4.06
C TRP A 51 -6.36 24.08 4.43
N TYR A 52 -5.70 24.65 3.43
CA TYR A 52 -4.53 25.49 3.61
C TYR A 52 -4.66 26.75 2.78
N ASP A 53 -4.04 27.83 3.25
CA ASP A 53 -3.77 28.99 2.39
C ASP A 53 -2.56 28.73 1.47
N LEU A 54 -2.22 29.69 0.60
CA LEU A 54 -1.09 29.57 -0.33
C LEU A 54 0.28 29.54 0.36
N SER A 55 0.38 29.94 1.63
CA SER A 55 1.60 29.81 2.42
C SER A 55 1.79 28.42 3.03
N GLY A 56 0.78 27.55 2.90
CA GLY A 56 0.77 26.22 3.51
C GLY A 56 0.33 26.24 4.98
N ARG A 57 -0.23 27.34 5.48
CA ARG A 57 -0.79 27.40 6.83
C ARG A 57 -2.12 26.63 6.88
N PRO A 58 -2.33 25.72 7.84
CA PRO A 58 -3.59 25.01 7.99
C PRO A 58 -4.73 25.94 8.43
N LEU A 59 -5.93 25.69 7.93
CA LEU A 59 -7.15 26.43 8.22
C LEU A 59 -8.15 25.52 8.95
N ASN A 60 -8.90 26.10 9.89
CA ASN A 60 -9.92 25.41 10.69
C ASN A 60 -11.24 25.30 9.91
N GLY A 61 -11.22 24.53 8.82
CA GLY A 61 -12.39 24.28 7.97
C GLY A 61 -12.33 24.99 6.62
N LYS A 62 -13.46 24.95 5.89
CA LYS A 62 -13.56 25.51 4.54
C LYS A 62 -13.46 27.04 4.58
N PRO A 63 -12.58 27.66 3.76
CA PRO A 63 -12.50 29.10 3.65
C PRO A 63 -13.82 29.70 3.16
N THR A 64 -14.21 30.83 3.76
CA THR A 64 -15.43 31.58 3.42
C THR A 64 -15.18 32.82 2.58
N LYS A 65 -13.92 33.26 2.50
CA LYS A 65 -13.51 34.40 1.66
C LYS A 65 -13.15 33.91 0.26
N ALA A 66 -13.47 34.72 -0.75
CA ALA A 66 -13.02 34.48 -2.11
C ALA A 66 -11.48 34.48 -2.16
N GLY A 67 -10.91 33.54 -2.90
CA GLY A 67 -9.46 33.36 -2.97
C GLY A 67 -9.02 31.98 -3.44
N VAL A 68 -7.71 31.76 -3.51
CA VAL A 68 -7.11 30.48 -3.88
C VAL A 68 -6.60 29.77 -2.63
N TYR A 69 -6.95 28.50 -2.49
CA TYR A 69 -6.63 27.65 -1.35
C TYR A 69 -6.13 26.28 -1.80
N VAL A 70 -5.57 25.50 -0.88
CA VAL A 70 -5.18 24.12 -1.14
C VAL A 70 -6.08 23.17 -0.34
N LYS A 71 -6.64 22.15 -1.01
CA LYS A 71 -7.35 21.04 -0.39
C LYS A 71 -6.88 19.73 -1.01
N ASN A 72 -6.47 18.77 -0.17
CA ASN A 72 -5.96 17.46 -0.61
C ASN A 72 -4.84 17.59 -1.68
N GLY A 73 -3.89 18.52 -1.45
CA GLY A 73 -2.79 18.80 -2.37
C GLY A 73 -3.17 19.52 -3.68
N LYS A 74 -4.44 19.86 -3.90
CA LYS A 74 -4.92 20.54 -5.11
C LYS A 74 -5.30 21.99 -4.82
N LYS A 75 -4.99 22.90 -5.76
CA LYS A 75 -5.46 24.29 -5.72
C LYS A 75 -6.98 24.34 -5.99
N VAL A 76 -7.70 25.12 -5.19
CA VAL A 76 -9.16 25.31 -5.27
C VAL A 76 -9.46 26.80 -5.17
N VAL A 77 -10.35 27.29 -6.04
CA VAL A 77 -10.82 28.68 -6.02
C VAL A 77 -12.15 28.76 -5.29
N ILE A 78 -12.22 29.60 -4.26
CA ILE A 78 -13.47 30.04 -3.63
C ILE A 78 -13.86 31.36 -4.30
N LYS A 79 -15.11 31.47 -4.73
CA LYS A 79 -15.70 32.68 -5.33
C LYS A 79 -16.70 33.28 -4.34
#